data_AF-H9AZP2-F1
#
_entry.id   AF-H9AZP2-F1
#
_cell.length_a   1.000
_cell.length_b   1.000
_cell.length_c   1.000
_cell.angle_alpha   90.00
_cell.angle_beta   90.00
_cell.angle_gamma   90.00
#
_symmetry.space_group_name_H-M   'P 1'
#
loop_
_entity.id
_entity.type
_entity.pdbx_description
1 polymer ?
#
loop_
_entity_poly.entity_id
_entity_poly.type
_entity_poly.pdbx_seq_one_letter_code
_entity_poly.pdbx_strand_id
1 'polypeptide(L)'
;KHLHNFAREVRLTEEEWNIGIEFLTAAGHITDDKRQEFILLSDVFGLSMQTIAINNQAHKNATEATVFGPFFVQNAPEIPIGGDIAGGANGQPCWVEGTVTDTEGRPLPGARIEV
;
A
#
# COMPACT_ATOMS: atom_id res chain seq x y z
N LYS A 1 13.92 -5.07 22.09
CA LYS A 1 13.22 -6.22 22.69
C LYS A 1 12.85 -7.30 21.67
N HIS A 2 12.00 -7.03 20.66
CA HIS A 2 11.52 -8.04 19.70
C HIS A 2 12.61 -8.68 18.83
N LEU A 3 13.53 -7.90 18.25
CA LEU A 3 14.62 -8.45 17.42
C LEU A 3 15.56 -9.39 18.19
N HIS A 4 15.93 -9.04 19.42
CA HIS A 4 16.73 -9.93 20.29
C HIS A 4 15.98 -11.21 20.66
N ASN A 5 14.65 -11.15 20.80
CA ASN A 5 13.84 -12.33 21.08
C ASN A 5 13.79 -13.26 19.86
N PHE A 6 13.58 -12.72 18.66
CA PHE A 6 13.66 -13.47 17.40
C PHE A 6 14.99 -14.24 17.32
N ALA A 7 16.13 -13.56 17.46
CA ALA A 7 17.44 -14.21 17.36
C ALA A 7 17.64 -15.34 18.38
N ARG A 8 17.12 -15.19 19.61
CA ARG A 8 17.16 -16.24 20.64
C ARG A 8 16.21 -17.40 20.35
N GLU A 9 15.02 -17.09 19.85
CA GLU A 9 13.96 -18.05 19.55
C GLU A 9 14.37 -19.00 18.43
N VAL A 10 14.85 -18.46 17.31
CA VAL A 10 15.31 -19.26 16.17
C VAL A 10 16.73 -19.78 16.32
N ARG A 11 17.45 -19.38 17.39
CA ARG A 11 18.87 -19.68 17.60
C ARG A 11 19.73 -19.29 16.39
N LEU A 12 19.55 -18.05 15.94
CA LEU A 12 20.17 -17.52 14.72
C LEU A 12 21.70 -17.71 14.76
N THR A 13 22.23 -18.38 13.75
CA THR A 13 23.66 -18.60 13.58
C THR A 13 24.36 -17.38 12.96
N GLU A 14 25.69 -17.33 13.04
CA GLU A 14 26.48 -16.28 12.39
C GLU A 14 26.35 -16.30 10.86
N GLU A 15 26.22 -17.50 10.27
CA GLU A 15 26.04 -17.68 8.83
C GLU A 15 24.69 -17.13 8.36
N GLU A 16 23.59 -17.50 9.03
CA GLU A 16 22.26 -16.97 8.71
C GLU A 16 22.17 -15.45 8.94
N TRP A 17 22.84 -14.96 9.98
CA TRP A 17 22.94 -13.53 10.24
C TRP A 17 23.65 -12.80 9.09
N ASN A 18 24.78 -13.32 8.60
CA ASN A 18 25.50 -12.75 7.47
C ASN A 18 24.62 -12.71 6.21
N ILE A 19 23.88 -13.79 5.92
CA ILE A 19 22.92 -13.83 4.80
C ILE A 19 21.86 -12.72 4.95
N GLY A 20 21.31 -12.52 6.16
CA GLY A 20 20.35 -11.44 6.43
C GLY A 20 20.93 -10.05 6.20
N ILE A 21 22.19 -9.82 6.58
CA ILE A 21 22.90 -8.55 6.32
C ILE A 21 23.12 -8.34 4.82
N GLU A 22 23.52 -9.38 4.10
CA GLU A 22 23.70 -9.33 2.64
C GLU A 22 22.38 -9.02 1.92
N PHE A 23 21.28 -9.64 2.35
CA PHE A 23 19.94 -9.36 1.82
C PHE A 23 19.53 -7.89 2.01
N LEU A 24 19.68 -7.34 3.22
CA LEU A 24 19.37 -5.94 3.49
C LEU A 24 20.29 -4.99 2.71
N THR A 25 21.57 -5.35 2.56
CA THR A 25 22.53 -4.58 1.77
C THR A 25 22.14 -4.56 0.29
N ALA A 26 21.73 -5.70 -0.27
CA ALA A 26 21.27 -5.80 -1.66
C ALA A 26 20.00 -4.96 -1.90
N ALA A 27 19.02 -5.01 -0.98
CA ALA A 27 17.84 -4.13 -1.03
C ALA A 27 18.22 -2.64 -1.03
N GLY A 28 19.22 -2.28 -0.21
CA GLY A 28 19.78 -0.93 -0.19
C GLY A 28 20.42 -0.51 -1.52
N HIS A 29 21.21 -1.37 -2.16
CA HIS A 29 21.86 -1.06 -3.44
C HIS A 29 20.88 -0.93 -4.62
N ILE A 30 19.74 -1.62 -4.56
CA ILE A 30 18.70 -1.57 -5.61
C ILE A 30 17.77 -0.37 -5.42
N THR A 31 17.71 0.18 -4.21
CA THR A 31 16.85 1.34 -3.90
C THR A 31 17.37 2.61 -4.58
N ASP A 32 16.49 3.28 -5.30
CA ASP A 32 16.75 4.57 -5.95
C ASP A 32 15.54 5.52 -5.80
N ASP A 33 15.57 6.65 -6.50
CA ASP A 33 14.54 7.68 -6.51
C ASP A 33 13.19 7.24 -7.11
N LYS A 34 13.12 6.09 -7.78
CA LYS A 34 11.91 5.51 -8.36
C LYS A 34 11.50 4.18 -7.72
N ARG A 35 12.46 3.43 -7.19
CA ARG A 35 12.28 2.09 -6.64
C ARG A 35 12.68 2.07 -5.17
N GLN A 36 11.70 1.83 -4.28
CA GLN A 36 11.92 1.80 -2.84
C GLN A 36 11.79 0.37 -2.31
N GLU A 37 12.90 -0.38 -2.23
CA GLU A 37 12.87 -1.80 -1.86
C GLU A 37 12.53 -2.04 -0.39
N PHE A 38 12.81 -1.10 0.51
CA PHE A 38 12.46 -1.25 1.93
C PHE A 38 10.95 -1.10 2.17
N ILE A 39 10.25 -0.29 1.37
CA ILE A 39 8.79 -0.19 1.36
C ILE A 39 8.22 -1.49 0.79
N LEU A 40 8.76 -1.98 -0.33
CA LEU A 40 8.30 -3.25 -0.90
C LEU A 40 8.54 -4.44 0.03
N LEU A 41 9.66 -4.45 0.76
CA LEU A 41 9.92 -5.45 1.80
C LEU A 41 8.90 -5.35 2.94
N SER A 42 8.55 -4.12 3.35
CA SER A 42 7.48 -3.87 4.33
C SER A 42 6.11 -4.33 3.83
N ASP A 43 5.82 -4.19 2.54
CA ASP A 43 4.59 -4.67 1.92
C ASP A 43 4.52 -6.21 1.94
N VAL A 44 5.59 -6.90 1.55
CA VAL A 44 5.67 -8.37 1.54
C VAL A 44 5.58 -8.97 2.94
N PHE A 45 6.21 -8.33 3.94
CA PHE A 45 6.11 -8.77 5.33
C PHE A 45 4.79 -8.36 6.01
N GLY A 46 3.90 -7.64 5.31
CA GLY A 46 2.63 -7.18 5.86
C GLY A 46 2.75 -6.03 6.87
N LEU A 47 3.96 -5.49 7.08
CA LEU A 47 4.20 -4.39 8.01
C LEU A 47 3.52 -3.10 7.56
N SER A 48 3.46 -2.85 6.24
CA SER A 48 2.76 -1.68 5.70
C SER A 48 1.26 -1.75 6.00
N MET A 49 0.62 -2.90 5.74
CA MET A 49 -0.79 -3.11 6.07
C MET A 49 -1.04 -3.05 7.57
N GLN A 50 -0.19 -3.67 8.39
CA GLN A 50 -0.30 -3.59 9.84
C GLN A 50 -0.23 -2.14 10.33
N THR A 51 0.69 -1.34 9.78
CA THR A 51 0.83 0.08 10.11
C THR A 51 -0.42 0.87 9.75
N ILE A 52 -1.06 0.56 8.61
CA ILE A 52 -2.29 1.21 8.20
C ILE A 52 -3.45 0.81 9.12
N ALA A 53 -3.61 -0.47 9.41
CA ALA A 53 -4.69 -0.99 10.24
C ALA A 53 -4.68 -0.41 11.67
N ILE A 54 -3.50 -0.28 12.29
CA ILE A 54 -3.40 0.28 13.66
C ILE A 54 -3.66 1.79 13.71
N ASN A 55 -3.39 2.53 12.63
CA ASN A 55 -3.52 3.99 12.59
C ASN A 55 -4.83 4.47 11.94
N ASN A 56 -5.51 3.60 11.18
CA ASN A 56 -6.72 3.92 10.43
C ASN A 56 -7.85 2.96 10.83
N GLN A 57 -8.11 2.85 12.13
CA GLN A 57 -9.25 2.07 12.61
C GLN A 57 -10.54 2.66 12.04
N ALA A 58 -11.25 1.86 11.25
CA ALA A 58 -12.52 2.26 10.69
C ALA A 58 -13.50 2.62 11.81
N HIS A 59 -14.16 3.76 11.67
CA HIS A 59 -15.20 4.22 12.58
C HIS A 59 -16.57 4.06 11.91
N LYS A 60 -17.51 3.41 12.59
CA LYS A 60 -18.86 3.11 12.06
C LYS A 60 -18.75 2.41 10.70
N ASN A 61 -19.36 3.01 9.67
CA ASN A 61 -19.44 2.47 8.32
C ASN A 61 -18.37 3.07 7.38
N ALA A 62 -17.28 3.61 7.93
CA ALA A 62 -16.17 4.10 7.11
C ALA A 62 -15.52 2.93 6.34
N THR A 63 -15.24 3.13 5.06
CA THR A 63 -14.49 2.17 4.24
C THR A 63 -13.10 1.94 4.84
N GLU A 64 -12.66 0.68 4.89
CA GLU A 64 -11.35 0.32 5.42
C GLU A 64 -10.21 0.87 4.56
N ALA A 65 -9.15 1.35 5.21
CA ALA A 65 -7.94 1.80 4.53
C ALA A 65 -7.03 0.61 4.16
N THR A 66 -6.27 0.77 3.09
CA THR A 66 -5.27 -0.22 2.64
C THR A 66 -3.99 0.48 2.16
N VAL A 67 -2.96 -0.30 1.84
CA VAL A 67 -1.66 0.19 1.33
C VAL A 67 -1.83 1.11 0.12
N PHE A 68 -1.03 2.18 0.11
CA PHE A 68 -1.00 3.15 -0.96
C PHE A 68 -0.37 2.58 -2.25
N GLY A 69 0.68 1.78 -2.11
CA GLY A 69 1.46 1.26 -3.24
C GLY A 69 2.33 2.33 -3.92
N PRO A 70 3.25 1.91 -4.81
CA PRO A 70 4.25 2.81 -5.41
C PRO A 70 3.78 3.50 -6.70
N PHE A 71 2.59 3.17 -7.22
CA PHE A 71 2.17 3.54 -8.57
C PHE A 71 1.28 4.78 -8.65
N PHE A 72 1.04 5.45 -7.53
CA PHE A 72 0.28 6.70 -7.52
C PHE A 72 1.06 7.81 -8.23
N VAL A 73 0.36 8.55 -9.09
CA VAL A 73 0.89 9.73 -9.78
C VAL A 73 -0.02 10.92 -9.50
N GLN A 74 0.59 12.03 -9.08
CA GLN A 74 -0.16 13.27 -8.85
C GLN A 74 -0.66 13.86 -10.17
N ASN A 75 -1.81 14.54 -10.09
CA ASN A 75 -2.42 15.28 -11.21
C ASN A 75 -2.86 14.38 -12.37
N ALA A 76 -3.51 13.26 -12.06
CA ALA A 76 -4.20 12.45 -13.05
C ALA A 76 -5.27 13.30 -13.81
N PRO A 77 -5.52 13.03 -15.10
CA PRO A 77 -6.56 13.72 -15.86
C PRO A 77 -7.95 13.57 -15.23
N GLU A 78 -8.74 14.64 -15.20
CA GLU A 78 -10.13 14.56 -14.76
C GLU A 78 -11.00 13.88 -15.83
N ILE A 79 -11.78 12.89 -15.41
CA ILE A 79 -12.73 12.16 -16.25
C ILE A 79 -14.15 12.40 -15.71
N PRO A 80 -15.11 12.78 -16.57
CA PRO A 80 -16.49 13.01 -16.13
C PRO A 80 -17.17 11.70 -15.70
N ILE A 81 -18.27 11.81 -14.94
CA ILE A 81 -19.10 10.66 -14.56
C ILE A 81 -19.54 9.89 -15.81
N GLY A 82 -19.32 8.57 -15.79
CA GLY A 82 -19.60 7.68 -16.92
C GLY A 82 -18.55 7.70 -18.04
N GLY A 83 -17.43 8.41 -17.86
CA GLY A 83 -16.29 8.39 -18.78
C GLY A 83 -15.45 7.13 -18.66
N ASP A 84 -14.39 7.06 -19.46
CA ASP A 84 -13.47 5.92 -19.54
C ASP A 84 -12.05 6.35 -19.15
N ILE A 85 -11.49 5.72 -18.12
CA ILE A 85 -10.13 5.96 -17.63
C ILE A 85 -9.08 5.11 -18.36
N ALA A 86 -9.49 4.13 -19.18
CA ALA A 86 -8.56 3.17 -19.77
C ALA A 86 -7.49 3.85 -20.63
N GLY A 87 -7.82 4.94 -21.32
CA GLY A 87 -6.84 5.77 -22.04
C GLY A 87 -6.00 5.01 -23.07
N GLY A 88 -6.52 3.90 -23.62
CA GLY A 88 -5.80 3.00 -24.53
C GLY A 88 -5.10 1.80 -23.87
N ALA A 89 -5.24 1.61 -22.56
CA ALA A 89 -4.81 0.39 -21.88
C ALA A 89 -5.59 -0.84 -22.40
N ASN A 90 -4.88 -1.95 -22.57
CA ASN A 90 -5.47 -3.21 -23.01
C ASN A 90 -6.12 -3.94 -21.81
N GLY A 91 -7.35 -4.42 -21.98
CA GLY A 91 -8.04 -5.18 -20.95
C GLY A 91 -9.50 -5.46 -21.30
N GLN A 92 -10.15 -6.27 -20.47
CA GLN A 92 -11.60 -6.42 -20.53
C GLN A 92 -12.27 -5.16 -19.96
N PRO A 93 -13.24 -4.56 -20.67
CA PRO A 93 -14.00 -3.42 -20.15
C PRO A 93 -14.67 -3.77 -18.81
N CYS A 94 -14.56 -2.86 -17.83
CA CYS A 94 -15.14 -3.01 -16.50
C CYS A 94 -15.93 -1.74 -16.16
N TRP A 95 -17.21 -1.91 -15.79
CA TRP A 95 -18.03 -0.81 -15.30
C TRP A 95 -17.91 -0.73 -13.77
N VAL A 96 -17.58 0.46 -13.27
CA VAL A 96 -17.44 0.73 -11.84
C VAL A 96 -18.38 1.89 -11.47
N GLU A 97 -19.26 1.65 -10.51
CA GLU A 97 -20.23 2.64 -10.03
C GLU A 97 -20.41 2.54 -8.52
N GLY A 98 -20.84 3.64 -7.88
CA GLY A 98 -21.02 3.69 -6.44
C GLY A 98 -21.55 5.02 -5.94
N THR A 99 -21.60 5.19 -4.62
CA THR A 99 -22.03 6.44 -3.96
C THR A 99 -21.10 6.77 -2.81
N VAL A 100 -20.62 8.01 -2.75
CA VAL A 100 -19.81 8.50 -1.63
C VAL A 100 -20.72 9.10 -0.57
N THR A 101 -20.61 8.59 0.66
CA THR A 101 -21.37 9.06 1.82
C THR A 101 -20.46 9.29 3.02
N ASP A 102 -20.93 10.07 3.99
CA ASP A 102 -20.31 10.12 5.31
C ASP A 102 -20.69 8.89 6.18
N THR A 103 -20.16 8.84 7.40
CA THR A 103 -20.43 7.72 8.34
C THR A 103 -21.88 7.67 8.86
N GLU A 104 -22.72 8.64 8.51
CA GLU A 104 -24.15 8.67 8.80
C GLU A 104 -25.00 8.34 7.57
N GLY A 105 -24.37 8.03 6.43
CA GLY A 105 -25.03 7.69 5.17
C GLY A 105 -25.49 8.91 4.37
N ARG A 106 -25.10 10.14 4.75
CA ARG A 106 -25.45 11.34 3.98
C ARG A 106 -24.56 11.44 2.74
N PRO A 107 -25.11 11.66 1.53
CA PRO A 107 -24.32 11.83 0.32
C PRO A 107 -23.35 13.00 0.41
N LEU A 108 -22.13 12.82 -0.12
CA LEU A 108 -21.08 13.83 -0.16
C LEU A 108 -20.87 14.33 -1.60
N PRO A 109 -21.60 15.38 -2.04
CA PRO A 109 -21.40 15.95 -3.37
C PRO A 109 -20.04 16.63 -3.47
N GLY A 110 -19.38 16.49 -4.63
CA GLY A 110 -18.08 17.12 -4.89
C GLY A 110 -16.88 16.42 -4.25
N ALA A 111 -17.06 15.22 -3.68
CA ALA A 111 -15.95 14.38 -3.26
C ALA A 111 -15.04 14.05 -4.46
N ARG A 112 -13.72 14.21 -4.29
CA ARG A 112 -12.71 13.83 -5.28
C ARG A 112 -12.41 12.34 -5.14
N ILE A 113 -12.47 11.62 -6.26
CA ILE A 113 -12.10 10.21 -6.36
C ILE A 113 -10.92 10.12 -7.34
N GLU A 114 -9.81 9.51 -6.92
CA GLU A 114 -8.69 9.19 -7.79
C GLU A 114 -8.61 7.67 -7.98
N VAL A 115 -8.46 7.25 -9.24
CA VAL A 115 -8.41 5.86 -9.68
C VAL A 115 -7.47 5.71 -10.87
#